data_AF-A0A7X6U5T5-F1
#
_entry.id   AF-A0A7X6U5T5-F1
#
_cell.length_a   1.000
_cell.length_b   1.000
_cell.length_c   1.000
_cell.angle_alpha   90.00
_cell.angle_beta   90.00
_cell.angle_gamma   90.00
#
_symmetry.space_group_name_H-M   'P 1'
#
loop_
_entity.id
_entity.type
_entity.pdbx_description
1 polymer ?
#
loop_
_entity_poly.entity_id
_entity_poly.type
_entity_poly.pdbx_seq_one_letter_code
_entity_poly.pdbx_strand_id
1 'polypeptide(L)'
;TKPDMKDVLQRLFQPRQRPPLSQAAYETLAIIAYNQPVTRAQVESVRGVNSDSIMARLAERNLIQEAGHLDTPGRPILYTTTEQFLQDFGLRSVRELPPMEMLMYGTLRDLESSLEDAAGDRQMTIDQLVQAIGPGEAAGQAQKSPCDELVKGYLPAKTVIAVSEAIFGDDDTEEPPTGRSSPD
;
A
#
# COMPACT_ATOMS: atom_id res chain seq x y z
N THR A 1 -28.55 24.37 -14.93
CA THR A 1 -27.96 25.65 -14.45
C THR A 1 -27.84 26.59 -15.63
N LYS A 2 -28.14 27.89 -15.49
CA LYS A 2 -28.03 28.86 -16.61
C LYS A 2 -26.56 28.93 -17.11
N PRO A 3 -26.33 28.99 -18.44
CA PRO A 3 -24.98 28.92 -19.02
C PRO A 3 -24.06 30.07 -18.57
N ASP A 4 -24.60 31.26 -18.28
CA ASP A 4 -23.83 32.43 -17.78
C ASP A 4 -23.20 32.23 -16.39
N MET A 5 -23.68 31.26 -15.61
CA MET A 5 -23.13 31.02 -14.27
C MET A 5 -22.00 29.99 -14.27
N LYS A 6 -21.66 29.37 -15.41
CA LYS A 6 -20.62 28.33 -15.47
C LYS A 6 -19.28 28.83 -14.94
N ASP A 7 -18.79 29.98 -15.43
CA ASP A 7 -17.47 30.48 -15.04
C ASP A 7 -17.39 30.91 -13.57
N VAL A 8 -18.49 31.51 -13.06
CA VAL A 8 -18.59 31.90 -11.65
C VAL A 8 -18.61 30.67 -10.75
N LEU A 9 -19.40 29.66 -11.12
CA LEU A 9 -19.45 28.39 -10.39
C LEU A 9 -18.10 27.66 -10.49
N GLN A 10 -17.44 27.69 -11.64
CA GLN A 10 -16.16 27.02 -11.83
C GLN A 10 -15.04 27.64 -10.97
N ARG A 11 -15.05 28.96 -10.76
CA ARG A 11 -14.14 29.65 -9.85
C ARG A 11 -14.48 29.46 -8.38
N LEU A 12 -15.77 29.41 -8.04
CA LEU A 12 -16.22 29.26 -6.66
C LEU A 12 -16.08 27.82 -6.14
N PHE A 13 -16.33 26.85 -7.03
CA PHE A 13 -16.26 25.42 -6.76
C PHE A 13 -14.99 24.79 -7.30
N GLN A 14 -13.98 25.57 -7.72
CA GLN A 14 -12.68 25.00 -8.08
C GLN A 14 -12.14 24.35 -6.80
N PRO A 15 -12.19 23.02 -6.66
CA PRO A 15 -11.60 22.40 -5.51
C PRO A 15 -10.12 22.74 -5.65
N ARG A 16 -9.51 23.25 -4.59
CA ARG A 16 -8.05 23.28 -4.51
C ARG A 16 -7.65 21.81 -4.43
N GLN A 17 -7.56 21.17 -5.60
CA GLN A 17 -7.31 19.75 -5.78
C GLN A 17 -5.97 19.49 -5.08
N ARG A 18 -6.03 18.88 -3.90
CA ARG A 18 -4.81 18.44 -3.23
C ARG A 18 -4.25 17.34 -4.12
N PRO A 19 -2.95 17.34 -4.42
CA PRO A 19 -2.37 16.28 -5.23
C PRO A 19 -2.70 14.92 -4.60
N PRO A 20 -2.95 13.88 -5.41
CA PRO A 20 -3.25 12.56 -4.88
C PRO A 20 -2.13 12.06 -3.95
N LEU A 21 -2.47 11.12 -3.06
CA LEU A 21 -1.45 10.43 -2.28
C LEU A 21 -0.64 9.53 -3.21
N SER A 22 0.67 9.44 -2.98
CA SER A 22 1.50 8.45 -3.65
C SER A 22 1.22 7.05 -3.14
N GLN A 23 1.61 6.02 -3.89
CA GLN A 23 1.51 4.62 -3.46
C GLN A 23 2.17 4.39 -2.09
N ALA A 24 3.38 4.91 -1.88
CA ALA A 24 4.07 4.85 -0.58
C ALA A 24 3.28 5.50 0.56
N ALA A 25 2.47 6.52 0.27
CA ALA A 25 1.59 7.16 1.25
C ALA A 25 0.36 6.31 1.57
N TYR A 26 -0.23 5.64 0.57
CA TYR A 26 -1.31 4.67 0.79
C TYR A 26 -0.83 3.45 1.57
N GLU A 27 0.37 2.94 1.28
CA GLU A 27 1.00 1.87 2.06
C GLU A 27 1.15 2.25 3.53
N THR A 28 1.73 3.43 3.76
CA THR A 28 1.96 3.94 5.12
C THR A 28 0.62 4.12 5.85
N LEU A 29 -0.38 4.67 5.16
CA LEU A 29 -1.73 4.85 5.69
C LEU A 29 -2.39 3.50 6.02
N ALA A 30 -2.25 2.49 5.16
CA ALA A 30 -2.78 1.15 5.39
C ALA A 30 -2.13 0.50 6.62
N ILE A 31 -0.81 0.59 6.76
CA ILE A 31 -0.10 0.07 7.95
C ILE A 31 -0.67 0.70 9.23
N ILE A 32 -0.92 2.00 9.22
CA ILE A 32 -1.47 2.70 10.38
C ILE A 32 -2.91 2.28 10.65
N ALA A 33 -3.76 2.23 9.62
CA ALA A 33 -5.16 1.88 9.76
C ALA A 33 -5.37 0.47 10.34
N TYR A 34 -4.56 -0.51 9.93
CA TYR A 34 -4.67 -1.89 10.40
C TYR A 34 -3.94 -2.17 11.72
N ASN A 35 -2.87 -1.43 12.04
CA ASN A 35 -2.04 -1.69 13.23
C ASN A 35 -2.17 -0.62 14.34
N GLN A 36 -3.10 0.32 14.22
CA GLN A 36 -3.28 1.35 15.24
C GLN A 36 -3.66 0.76 16.60
N PRO A 37 -3.18 1.35 17.71
CA PRO A 37 -2.24 2.47 17.77
C PRO A 37 -0.79 2.06 17.50
N VAL A 38 -0.07 2.83 16.66
CA VAL A 38 1.26 2.46 16.14
C VAL A 38 2.26 3.61 16.24
N THR A 39 3.54 3.31 16.53
CA THR A 39 4.64 4.29 16.57
C THR A 39 5.31 4.48 15.21
N ARG A 40 5.97 5.63 15.00
CA ARG A 40 6.75 5.87 13.77
C ARG A 40 7.78 4.76 13.49
N ALA A 41 8.50 4.31 14.52
CA ALA A 41 9.51 3.25 14.36
C ALA A 41 8.91 1.91 13.92
N GLN A 42 7.70 1.57 14.40
CA GLN A 42 6.99 0.37 13.96
C GLN A 42 6.57 0.47 12.49
N VAL A 43 6.07 1.63 12.05
CA VAL A 43 5.74 1.86 10.63
C VAL A 43 6.98 1.67 9.75
N GLU A 44 8.11 2.27 10.14
CA GLU A 44 9.36 2.14 9.38
C GLU A 44 9.88 0.70 9.37
N SER A 45 9.77 -0.02 10.48
CA SER A 45 10.13 -1.43 10.55
C SER A 45 9.29 -2.29 9.61
N VAL A 46 8.01 -1.97 9.43
CA VAL A 46 7.13 -2.69 8.50
C VAL A 46 7.40 -2.28 7.06
N ARG A 47 7.68 -1.00 6.77
CA ARG A 47 7.99 -0.56 5.40
C ARG A 47 9.40 -0.91 4.95
N GLY A 48 10.31 -1.13 5.89
CA GLY A 48 11.74 -1.32 5.61
C GLY A 48 12.46 -0.05 5.12
N VAL A 49 11.77 1.10 5.07
CA VAL A 49 12.30 2.39 4.61
C VAL A 49 11.79 3.54 5.48
N ASN A 50 12.53 4.66 5.47
CA ASN A 50 12.15 5.87 6.21
C ASN A 50 10.78 6.38 5.72
N SER A 51 9.90 6.66 6.68
CA SER A 51 8.51 7.05 6.42
C SER A 51 8.17 8.41 7.05
N ASP A 52 9.18 9.17 7.49
CA ASP A 52 9.02 10.39 8.28
C ASP A 52 8.24 11.47 7.53
N SER A 53 8.64 11.75 6.29
CA SER A 53 7.99 12.73 5.43
C SER A 53 6.56 12.34 5.07
N ILE A 54 6.30 11.06 4.84
CA ILE A 54 4.96 10.54 4.53
C ILE A 54 4.03 10.69 5.73
N MET A 55 4.49 10.33 6.93
CA MET A 55 3.75 10.51 8.17
C MET A 55 3.36 11.98 8.37
N ALA A 56 4.29 12.91 8.14
CA ALA A 56 4.02 14.34 8.22
C ALA A 56 2.96 14.77 7.20
N ARG A 57 3.04 14.30 5.94
CA ARG A 57 2.04 14.59 4.90
C ARG A 57 0.65 14.04 5.22
N LEU A 58 0.57 12.84 5.80
CA LEU A 58 -0.70 12.24 6.20
C LEU A 58 -1.32 13.03 7.37
N ALA A 59 -0.51 13.49 8.32
CA ALA A 59 -0.95 14.35 9.41
C ALA A 59 -1.41 15.73 8.93
N GLU A 60 -0.68 16.38 8.00
CA GLU A 60 -1.07 17.65 7.36
C GLU A 60 -2.44 17.55 6.65
N ARG A 61 -2.76 16.38 6.11
CA ARG A 61 -4.05 16.10 5.46
C ARG A 61 -5.14 15.70 6.44
N ASN A 62 -4.84 15.65 7.73
CA ASN A 62 -5.71 15.16 8.80
C ASN A 62 -6.16 13.70 8.60
N LEU A 63 -5.40 12.85 7.91
CA LEU A 63 -5.74 11.43 7.76
C LEU A 63 -5.31 10.59 8.98
N ILE A 64 -4.26 11.05 9.66
CA ILE A 64 -3.76 10.45 10.90
C ILE A 64 -3.60 11.53 11.98
N GLN A 65 -3.63 11.11 13.24
CA GLN A 65 -3.44 11.97 14.40
C GLN A 65 -2.67 11.24 15.51
N GLU A 66 -2.15 12.00 16.46
CA GLU A 66 -1.48 11.47 17.65
C GLU A 66 -2.51 10.93 18.66
N ALA A 67 -2.35 9.69 19.09
CA ALA A 67 -3.22 8.99 20.04
C ALA A 67 -2.64 8.97 21.47
N GLY A 68 -1.45 9.52 21.67
CA GLY A 68 -0.73 9.52 22.94
C GLY A 68 0.72 9.08 22.77
N HIS A 69 1.30 8.54 23.85
CA HIS A 69 2.69 8.08 23.88
C HIS A 69 2.75 6.66 24.44
N LEU A 70 3.65 5.84 23.91
CA LEU A 70 3.89 4.50 24.43
C LEU A 70 4.70 4.58 25.73
N ASP A 71 4.35 3.75 26.72
CA ASP A 71 5.01 3.70 28.03
C ASP A 71 6.29 2.85 28.00
N THR A 72 7.23 3.26 27.15
CA THR A 72 8.54 2.64 26.96
C THR A 72 9.64 3.70 27.01
N PRO A 73 10.91 3.30 27.20
CA PRO A 73 12.03 4.24 27.18
C PRO A 73 12.05 5.05 25.87
N GLY A 74 12.09 6.38 26.00
CA GLY A 74 12.00 7.31 24.87
C GLY A 74 10.59 7.82 24.57
N ARG A 75 9.54 7.24 25.19
CA ARG A 75 8.13 7.65 25.09
C ARG A 75 7.71 8.00 23.66
N PRO A 76 7.80 7.07 22.69
CA PRO A 76 7.49 7.37 21.31
C PRO A 76 6.00 7.70 21.13
N ILE A 77 5.71 8.61 20.21
CA ILE A 77 4.34 9.04 19.86
C ILE A 77 3.61 7.89 19.17
N LEU A 78 2.35 7.68 19.55
CA LEU A 78 1.42 6.74 18.93
C LEU A 78 0.53 7.48 17.94
N TYR A 79 0.27 6.86 16.80
CA TYR A 79 -0.57 7.37 15.72
C TYR A 79 -1.80 6.48 15.49
N THR A 80 -2.90 7.12 15.09
CA THR A 80 -4.18 6.50 14.74
C THR A 80 -4.81 7.26 13.57
N THR A 81 -5.73 6.63 12.84
CA THR A 81 -6.56 7.28 11.82
C THR A 81 -7.57 8.23 12.45
N THR A 82 -7.96 9.26 11.70
CA THR A 82 -8.94 10.27 12.14
C THR A 82 -10.35 9.98 11.63
N GLU A 83 -11.32 10.83 12.02
CA GLU A 83 -12.64 10.84 11.39
C GLU A 83 -12.61 11.27 9.92
N GLN A 84 -11.66 12.14 9.52
CA GLN A 84 -11.51 12.53 8.12
C GLN A 84 -11.16 11.33 7.24
N PHE A 85 -10.28 10.46 7.73
CA PHE A 85 -9.99 9.19 7.05
C PHE A 85 -11.26 8.36 6.86
N LEU A 86 -12.10 8.22 7.89
CA LEU A 86 -13.36 7.48 7.76
C LEU A 86 -14.29 8.11 6.73
N GLN A 87 -14.40 9.44 6.70
CA GLN A 87 -15.21 10.16 5.72
C GLN A 87 -14.69 9.98 4.29
N ASP A 88 -13.37 10.12 4.07
CA ASP A 88 -12.75 9.99 2.76
C ASP A 88 -12.89 8.58 2.18
N PHE A 89 -12.89 7.56 3.04
CA PHE A 89 -13.02 6.15 2.67
C PHE A 89 -14.47 5.62 2.76
N GLY A 90 -15.44 6.47 3.13
CA GLY A 90 -16.85 6.10 3.22
C GLY A 90 -17.16 5.07 4.32
N LEU A 91 -16.34 5.01 5.37
CA LEU A 91 -16.47 4.09 6.49
C LEU A 91 -17.16 4.77 7.67
N ARG A 92 -17.95 4.02 8.44
CA ARG A 92 -18.52 4.51 9.71
C ARG A 92 -17.61 4.22 10.90
N SER A 93 -16.74 3.21 10.77
CA SER A 93 -15.81 2.81 11.80
C SER A 93 -14.61 2.10 11.18
N VAL A 94 -13.47 2.18 11.86
CA VAL A 94 -12.25 1.44 11.51
C VAL A 94 -12.50 -0.08 11.47
N ARG A 95 -13.50 -0.59 12.19
CA ARG A 95 -13.88 -2.01 12.19
C ARG A 95 -14.52 -2.47 10.88
N GLU A 96 -14.96 -1.55 10.02
CA GLU A 96 -15.51 -1.86 8.70
C GLU A 96 -14.41 -2.03 7.64
N LEU A 97 -13.14 -1.84 8.01
CA LEU A 97 -12.03 -2.16 7.12
C LEU A 97 -12.06 -3.65 6.76
N PRO A 98 -11.82 -3.99 5.48
CA PRO A 98 -11.74 -5.38 5.05
C PRO A 98 -10.77 -6.18 5.94
N PRO A 99 -11.15 -7.38 6.42
CA PRO A 99 -10.24 -8.20 7.20
C PRO A 99 -9.00 -8.51 6.38
N MET A 100 -7.84 -8.49 7.04
CA MET A 100 -6.53 -8.67 6.40
C MET A 100 -6.42 -9.98 5.62
N GLU A 101 -7.06 -11.05 6.10
CA GLU A 101 -7.09 -12.33 5.40
C GLU A 101 -7.74 -12.19 4.01
N MET A 102 -8.78 -11.36 3.89
CA MET A 102 -9.49 -11.13 2.63
C MET A 102 -8.61 -10.42 1.58
N LEU A 103 -7.70 -9.52 2.02
CA LEU A 103 -6.75 -8.87 1.12
C LEU A 103 -5.72 -9.85 0.57
N MET A 104 -5.24 -10.79 1.40
CA MET A 104 -4.28 -11.81 0.96
C MET A 104 -4.88 -12.80 -0.06
N TYR A 105 -6.16 -13.15 0.05
CA TYR A 105 -6.80 -14.02 -0.95
C TYR A 105 -6.96 -13.34 -2.32
N GLY A 106 -7.18 -12.02 -2.34
CA GLY A 106 -7.21 -11.24 -3.58
C GLY A 106 -5.86 -11.29 -4.29
N THR A 107 -4.79 -10.97 -3.58
CA THR A 107 -3.44 -10.99 -4.16
C THR A 107 -3.01 -12.37 -4.65
N LEU A 108 -3.35 -13.43 -3.92
CA LEU A 108 -3.10 -14.81 -4.36
C LEU A 108 -3.86 -15.13 -5.65
N ARG A 109 -5.12 -14.71 -5.76
CA ARG A 109 -5.93 -14.93 -6.95
C ARG A 109 -5.42 -14.13 -8.16
N ASP A 110 -4.97 -12.91 -7.94
CA ASP A 110 -4.41 -12.06 -9.01
C ASP A 110 -3.08 -12.64 -9.51
N LEU A 111 -2.27 -13.18 -8.59
CA LEU A 111 -1.05 -13.92 -8.92
C LEU A 111 -1.35 -15.22 -9.68
N GLU A 112 -2.34 -16.00 -9.23
CA GLU A 112 -2.82 -17.21 -9.94
C GLU A 112 -3.29 -16.88 -11.35
N SER A 113 -4.08 -15.82 -11.50
CA SER A 113 -4.58 -15.37 -12.82
C SER A 113 -3.43 -14.94 -13.73
N SER A 114 -2.46 -14.20 -13.20
CA SER A 114 -1.26 -13.80 -13.94
C SER A 114 -0.38 -15.00 -14.35
N LEU A 115 -0.32 -16.04 -13.53
CA LEU A 115 0.37 -17.29 -13.85
C LEU A 115 -0.38 -18.08 -14.92
N GLU A 116 -1.71 -18.11 -14.89
CA GLU A 116 -2.55 -18.74 -15.92
C GLU A 116 -2.41 -18.02 -17.27
N ASP A 117 -2.41 -16.69 -17.26
CA ASP A 117 -2.19 -15.87 -18.46
C ASP A 117 -0.78 -16.05 -19.02
N ALA A 118 0.24 -16.16 -18.16
CA ALA A 118 1.62 -16.45 -18.57
C ALA A 118 1.82 -17.90 -19.04
N ALA A 119 1.06 -18.85 -18.49
CA ALA A 119 1.06 -20.25 -18.90
C ALA A 119 0.25 -20.48 -20.19
N GLY A 120 -0.60 -19.53 -20.57
CA GLY A 120 -1.53 -19.59 -21.70
C GLY A 120 -0.88 -19.77 -23.08
N ASP A 121 0.45 -19.65 -23.22
CA ASP A 121 1.15 -19.79 -24.51
C ASP A 121 2.33 -20.78 -24.50
N ARG A 122 2.54 -21.52 -23.40
CA ARG A 122 3.61 -22.54 -23.32
C ARG A 122 3.04 -23.88 -22.90
N GLN A 123 2.76 -24.72 -23.88
CA GLN A 123 2.53 -26.14 -23.68
C GLN A 123 3.85 -26.80 -23.24
N MET A 124 4.20 -26.70 -21.96
CA MET A 124 5.29 -27.46 -21.38
C MET A 124 4.83 -28.92 -21.26
N THR A 125 5.60 -29.85 -21.82
CA THR A 125 5.29 -31.28 -21.72
C THR A 125 5.53 -31.76 -20.28
N ILE A 126 4.74 -32.74 -19.85
CA ILE A 126 4.81 -33.33 -18.48
C ILE A 126 6.25 -33.76 -18.14
N ASP A 127 7.02 -34.22 -19.13
CA ASP A 127 8.42 -34.61 -18.97
C ASP A 127 9.35 -33.46 -18.54
N GLN A 128 9.07 -32.22 -18.92
CA GLN A 128 9.89 -31.05 -18.59
C GLN A 128 9.63 -30.55 -17.15
N LEU A 129 8.42 -30.71 -16.63
CA LEU A 129 8.08 -30.41 -15.23
C LEU A 129 8.75 -31.38 -14.24
N VAL A 130 8.86 -32.65 -14.61
CA VAL A 130 9.49 -33.69 -13.77
C VAL A 130 11.00 -33.48 -13.63
N GLN A 131 11.67 -32.94 -14.66
CA GLN A 131 13.11 -32.63 -14.61
C GLN A 131 13.46 -31.41 -13.75
N ALA A 132 12.55 -30.42 -13.64
CA ALA A 132 12.80 -29.24 -12.82
C ALA A 132 12.59 -29.47 -11.31
N ILE A 133 11.89 -30.55 -10.93
CA ILE A 133 11.54 -30.89 -9.53
C ILE A 133 12.42 -32.04 -8.99
N GLY A 134 13.47 -32.44 -9.72
CA GLY A 134 14.43 -33.46 -9.28
C GLY A 134 15.22 -33.04 -8.03
N PRO A 135 15.45 -33.94 -7.05
CA PRO A 135 15.94 -33.57 -5.72
C PRO A 135 17.45 -33.27 -5.75
N GLY A 136 17.80 -31.98 -5.64
CA GLY A 136 19.17 -31.49 -5.50
C GLY A 136 19.45 -30.95 -4.11
N GLU A 137 19.99 -31.83 -3.26
CA GLU A 137 20.90 -31.58 -2.13
C GLU A 137 20.58 -30.47 -1.10
N ALA A 138 20.11 -30.92 0.06
CA ALA A 138 20.14 -30.17 1.32
C ALA A 138 21.53 -30.28 1.97
N ALA A 139 22.14 -29.13 2.31
CA ALA A 139 22.69 -28.80 3.64
C ALA A 139 23.71 -27.65 3.57
N GLY A 140 23.39 -26.52 4.22
CA GLY A 140 24.29 -25.37 4.33
C GLY A 140 23.78 -24.25 5.24
N GLN A 141 23.54 -24.59 6.52
CA GLN A 141 23.55 -23.74 7.72
C GLN A 141 23.09 -22.26 7.58
N ALA A 142 21.80 -22.00 7.81
CA ALA A 142 21.31 -20.70 8.25
C ALA A 142 21.50 -20.58 9.78
N GLN A 143 22.56 -19.87 10.18
CA GLN A 143 22.75 -19.44 11.56
C GLN A 143 21.61 -18.50 11.96
N LYS A 144 20.94 -18.84 13.06
CA LYS A 144 19.93 -17.98 13.72
C LYS A 144 20.55 -16.64 14.09
N SER A 145 20.08 -15.57 13.47
CA SER A 145 20.26 -14.20 13.98
C SER A 145 19.30 -13.99 15.15
N PRO A 146 19.79 -13.76 16.39
CA PRO A 146 18.93 -13.55 17.56
C PRO A 146 18.38 -12.13 17.54
N CYS A 147 17.22 -11.92 16.93
CA CYS A 147 16.35 -10.75 17.16
C CYS A 147 14.85 -11.08 17.06
N ASP A 148 14.49 -12.34 16.80
CA ASP A 148 13.15 -12.73 16.33
C ASP A 148 12.16 -13.11 17.45
N GLU A 149 12.44 -12.67 18.68
CA GLU A 149 11.64 -13.05 19.84
C GLU A 149 11.20 -11.80 20.60
N LEU A 150 10.28 -11.04 19.98
CA LEU A 150 9.20 -10.25 20.63
C LEU A 150 8.57 -9.25 19.63
N VAL A 151 7.83 -9.71 18.62
CA VAL A 151 6.81 -8.85 17.99
C VAL A 151 5.53 -9.65 17.76
N LYS A 152 4.69 -9.65 18.80
CA LYS A 152 3.34 -10.20 18.76
C LYS A 152 2.47 -9.29 17.89
N GLY A 153 2.11 -9.75 16.68
CA GLY A 153 0.97 -9.23 15.91
C GLY A 153 1.23 -8.12 14.88
N TYR A 154 2.44 -7.95 14.37
CA TYR A 154 2.70 -7.06 13.23
C TYR A 154 3.05 -7.85 11.96
N LEU A 155 2.60 -7.34 10.81
CA LEU A 155 2.83 -7.97 9.51
C LEU A 155 4.31 -7.94 9.09
N PRO A 156 4.81 -8.98 8.41
CA PRO A 156 6.13 -8.93 7.79
C PRO A 156 6.10 -7.97 6.58
N ALA A 157 7.17 -7.18 6.44
CA ALA A 157 7.31 -6.12 5.43
C ALA A 157 6.94 -6.54 4.00
N LYS A 158 7.29 -7.77 3.63
CA LYS A 158 7.04 -8.33 2.30
C LYS A 158 5.56 -8.46 1.96
N THR A 159 4.71 -8.70 2.96
CA THR A 159 3.27 -8.87 2.76
C THR A 159 2.58 -7.52 2.51
N VAL A 160 3.05 -6.44 3.14
CA VAL A 160 2.46 -5.11 2.92
C VAL A 160 2.75 -4.60 1.52
N ILE A 161 3.98 -4.79 1.04
CA ILE A 161 4.41 -4.39 -0.31
C ILE A 161 3.67 -5.19 -1.38
N ALA A 162 3.51 -6.51 -1.20
CA ALA A 162 2.76 -7.33 -2.14
C ALA A 162 1.27 -6.95 -2.21
N VAL A 163 0.68 -6.51 -1.09
CA VAL A 163 -0.72 -6.05 -1.05
C VAL A 163 -0.88 -4.68 -1.72
N SER A 164 0.10 -3.76 -1.59
CA SER A 164 0.03 -2.47 -2.27
C SER A 164 0.25 -2.57 -3.78
N GLU A 165 1.13 -3.46 -4.24
CA GLU A 165 1.35 -3.73 -5.66
C GLU A 165 0.10 -4.34 -6.32
N ALA A 166 -0.51 -5.34 -5.68
CA ALA A 166 -1.69 -6.02 -6.23
C ALA A 166 -2.97 -5.15 -6.26
N ILE A 167 -3.16 -4.25 -5.29
CA ILE A 167 -4.38 -3.43 -5.21
C ILE A 167 -4.29 -2.19 -6.12
N PHE A 168 -3.10 -1.62 -6.32
CA PHE A 168 -2.97 -0.33 -6.99
C PHE A 168 -2.34 -0.38 -8.39
N GLY A 169 -1.68 -1.48 -8.78
CA GLY A 169 -1.13 -1.66 -10.14
C GLY A 169 -0.07 -0.62 -10.54
N ASP A 170 0.87 -1.01 -11.41
CA ASP A 170 1.74 -0.05 -12.09
C ASP A 170 0.88 0.77 -13.07
N ASP A 171 0.49 1.98 -12.67
CA ASP A 171 -0.08 2.97 -13.56
C ASP A 171 1.06 3.48 -14.47
N ASP A 172 1.29 2.72 -15.55
CA ASP A 172 2.14 3.11 -16.66
C ASP A 172 1.77 4.51 -17.10
N THR A 173 2.74 5.41 -17.00
CA THR A 173 2.61 6.79 -17.45
C THR A 173 2.41 6.78 -18.97
N GLU A 174 1.17 6.87 -19.44
CA GLU A 174 0.89 7.17 -20.84
C GLU A 174 1.49 8.54 -21.18
N GLU A 175 2.61 8.54 -21.90
CA GLU A 175 3.14 9.73 -22.56
C GLU A 175 2.09 10.29 -23.54
N PRO A 176 1.80 11.60 -23.52
CA PRO A 176 0.86 12.18 -24.47
C PRO A 176 1.44 12.15 -25.89
N PRO A 177 0.64 11.85 -26.94
CA PRO A 177 1.11 11.88 -28.31
C PRO A 177 1.52 13.30 -28.69
N THR A 178 2.82 13.51 -28.95
CA THR A 178 3.32 14.78 -29.47
C THR A 178 2.88 14.96 -30.92
N GLY A 179 1.69 15.53 -31.08
CA GLY A 179 1.22 16.06 -32.36
C GLY A 179 2.09 17.24 -32.81
N ARG A 180 3.08 16.99 -33.67
CA ARG A 180 3.69 18.03 -34.50
C ARG A 180 2.88 18.19 -35.78
N SER A 181 1.89 19.08 -35.74
CA SER A 181 1.40 19.80 -36.91
C SER A 181 2.18 21.11 -37.02
N SER A 182 3.06 21.23 -38.02
CA SER A 182 3.51 22.54 -38.50
C SER A 182 2.55 23.03 -39.58
N PRO A 183 2.01 24.25 -39.50
CA PRO A 183 1.41 24.93 -40.64
C PRO A 183 2.36 25.96 -41.27
N ASP A 184 2.21 26.09 -42.59
CA ASP A 184 2.68 27.11 -43.56
C ASP A 184 4.16 27.53 -43.61
#